data_AF-A0A6S7BIZ5-F1
#
_entry.id   AF-A0A6S7BIZ5-F1
#
_cell.length_a   1.000
_cell.length_b   1.000
_cell.length_c   1.000
_cell.angle_alpha   90.00
_cell.angle_beta   90.00
_cell.angle_gamma   90.00
#
_symmetry.space_group_name_H-M   'P 1'
#
loop_
_entity.id
_entity.type
_entity.pdbx_description
1 polymer ?
#
loop_
_entity_poly.entity_id
_entity_poly.type
_entity_poly.pdbx_seq_one_letter_code
_entity_poly.pdbx_strand_id
1 'polypeptide(L)' 'MAHAVSRGVDLAPVVTHRFKLDAIEKFYELFGHQRDGALKVAITP' A
#
# COMPACT_ATOMS: atom_id res chain seq x y z
N MET A 1 -3.82 -33.52 -17.76
CA MET A 1 -2.97 -32.31 -17.80
C MET A 1 -3.41 -31.40 -16.67
N ALA A 2 -2.69 -31.34 -15.56
CA ALA A 2 -3.03 -30.44 -14.45
C ALA A 2 -2.49 -29.04 -14.76
N HIS A 3 -3.37 -28.06 -14.93
CA HIS A 3 -2.99 -26.66 -15.02
C HIS A 3 -2.40 -26.24 -13.68
N ALA A 4 -1.19 -25.70 -13.68
CA ALA A 4 -0.56 -25.18 -12.49
C ALA A 4 -1.37 -23.98 -11.96
N VAL A 5 -1.88 -24.08 -10.73
CA VAL A 5 -2.43 -22.93 -10.00
C VAL A 5 -1.25 -22.13 -9.45
N SER A 6 -1.19 -20.84 -9.79
CA SER A 6 -0.23 -19.93 -9.15
C SER A 6 -0.56 -19.83 -7.66
N ARG A 7 0.39 -20.16 -6.79
CA ARG A 7 0.30 -19.74 -5.39
C ARG A 7 0.54 -18.24 -5.37
N GLY A 8 -0.46 -17.47 -4.96
CA GLY A 8 -0.36 -16.02 -4.82
C GLY A 8 0.74 -15.62 -3.84
N VAL A 9 1.30 -14.43 -4.05
CA VAL A 9 2.24 -13.79 -3.11
C VAL A 9 1.43 -12.91 -2.18
N ASP A 10 1.67 -13.01 -0.87
CA ASP A 10 1.09 -12.07 0.10
C ASP A 10 1.84 -10.72 0.02
N LEU A 11 1.13 -9.69 -0.42
CA LEU A 11 1.64 -8.33 -0.55
C LEU A 11 1.28 -7.46 0.67
N ALA A 12 0.57 -8.00 1.68
CA ALA A 12 0.32 -7.26 2.90
C ALA A 12 1.60 -6.69 3.56
N PRO A 13 2.75 -7.40 3.56
CA PRO A 13 3.96 -6.90 4.21
C PRO A 13 4.59 -5.64 3.57
N VAL A 14 4.29 -5.33 2.30
CA VAL A 14 4.89 -4.14 1.65
C VAL A 14 4.14 -2.84 1.97
N VAL A 15 2.95 -2.94 2.56
CA VAL A 15 2.15 -1.78 2.98
C VAL A 15 2.77 -1.19 4.25
N THR A 16 3.42 -0.04 4.12
CA THR A 16 4.05 0.66 5.25
C THR A 16 3.11 1.65 5.93
N HIS A 17 2.08 2.13 5.22
CA HIS A 17 1.13 3.09 5.76
C HIS A 17 -0.31 2.77 5.37
N ARG A 18 -1.24 3.03 6.30
CA ARG A 18 -2.67 2.79 6.12
C ARG A 18 -3.46 4.01 6.56
N PHE A 19 -4.42 4.39 5.73
CA PHE A 19 -5.17 5.62 5.96
C PHE A 19 -6.61 5.53 5.47
N LYS A 20 -7.46 6.41 6.02
CA LYS A 20 -8.82 6.63 5.54
C LYS A 20 -8.83 7.64 4.39
N LEU A 21 -9.84 7.53 3.53
CA LEU A 21 -10.02 8.43 2.39
C LEU A 21 -10.26 9.89 2.83
N ASP A 22 -10.93 10.11 3.96
CA ASP A 22 -11.18 11.44 4.54
C ASP A 22 -9.90 12.21 4.93
N ALA A 23 -8.77 11.50 5.07
CA ALA A 23 -7.47 12.07 5.41
C ALA A 23 -6.58 12.34 4.18
N ILE A 24 -7.11 12.23 2.95
CA ILE A 24 -6.30 12.24 1.73
C ILE A 24 -5.46 13.51 1.56
N GLU A 25 -5.96 14.65 2.01
CA GLU A 25 -5.24 15.93 1.91
C GLU A 25 -3.97 15.94 2.76
N LYS A 26 -3.96 15.24 3.91
CA LYS A 26 -2.76 15.08 4.75
C LYS A 26 -1.70 14.18 4.11
N PHE A 27 -2.02 13.44 3.04
CA PHE A 27 -1.06 12.56 2.35
C PHE A 27 -0.15 13.27 1.37
N TYR A 28 -0.55 14.44 0.85
CA TYR A 28 0.25 15.12 -0.16
C TYR A 28 1.64 15.48 0.35
N GLU A 29 1.76 15.90 1.62
CA GLU A 29 3.05 16.22 2.22
C GLU A 29 3.89 14.96 2.53
N LEU A 30 3.24 13.84 2.88
CA LEU A 30 3.90 12.60 3.28
C LEU A 30 4.60 11.90 2.08
N PHE A 31 3.92 11.87 0.92
CA PHE A 31 4.46 11.22 -0.29
C PHE A 31 5.25 12.17 -1.19
N GLY A 32 4.97 13.46 -1.14
CA GLY A 32 5.66 14.47 -1.96
C GLY A 32 7.17 14.54 -1.72
N HIS A 33 7.66 14.00 -0.59
CA HIS A 33 9.06 14.10 -0.20
C HIS A 33 9.82 12.78 -0.06
N GLN A 34 9.23 11.61 -0.38
CA GLN A 34 9.86 10.29 -0.11
C GLN A 34 10.45 10.19 1.31
N ARG A 35 9.81 10.85 2.29
CA ARG A 35 10.22 10.84 3.70
C ARG A 35 9.53 9.67 4.40
N ASP A 36 10.01 9.31 5.60
CA ASP A 36 9.47 8.26 6.47
C ASP A 36 9.50 6.81 5.94
N GLY A 37 10.28 6.51 4.89
CA GLY A 37 10.46 5.13 4.42
C GLY A 37 9.18 4.53 3.80
N ALA A 38 8.33 5.37 3.20
CA ALA A 38 7.14 4.92 2.49
C ALA A 38 7.49 3.98 1.32
N LEU A 39 6.87 2.80 1.29
CA LEU A 39 7.01 1.80 0.21
C LEU A 39 5.68 1.59 -0.51
N LYS A 40 4.62 1.28 0.24
CA LYS A 40 3.26 1.14 -0.28
C LYS A 40 2.24 1.65 0.73
N VAL A 41 1.17 2.23 0.21
CA VAL A 41 0.13 2.90 0.98
C VAL A 41 -1.19 2.26 0.66
N ALA A 42 -1.98 1.96 1.68
CA ALA A 42 -3.35 1.50 1.52
C ALA A 42 -4.31 2.59 1.99
N ILE A 43 -5.28 2.92 1.13
CA ILE A 43 -6.38 3.83 1.43
C ILE A 43 -7.64 3.00 1.57
N THR A 44 -8.33 3.14 2.71
CA THR A 44 -9.63 2.52 2.97
C THR A 44 -10.73 3.57 2.89
N PRO A 45 -11.95 3.19 2.46
CA PRO A 45 -13.11 4.07 2.51
C PRO A 45 -13.34 4.68 3.90
#